data_AF-H3ZPK8-F1
#
_entry.id   AF-H3ZPK8-F1
#
_cell.length_a   1.000
_cell.length_b   1.000
_cell.length_c   1.000
_cell.angle_alpha   90.00
_cell.angle_beta   90.00
_cell.angle_gamma   90.00
#
_symmetry.space_group_name_H-M   'P 1'
#
loop_
_entity.id
_entity.type
_entity.pdbx_description
1 polymer ?
#
loop_
_entity_poly.entity_id
_entity_poly.type
_entity_poly.pdbx_seq_one_letter_code
_entity_poly.pdbx_strand_id
1 'polypeptide(L)'
;MASDILFDKGYWIERARHREEVFQNLERFLQKRNKTALESLLRSLWASEAISSIDKAIDRRIINRGFTVGDIAEKLEVVKKDPEKLVEEKIPGFGPASITEILFCIDPERFAVFNKRANVGLKKFGHGDFERNVFTRDLYKKFTMAIEQVVQDFELVKENIEEKVGISIPKFDFIDGVFNLLYEGKLSIDEFNELKQQLAIGNMRKWVSNNGIYEVIQKVAQQYIYQLEKGDSKENAIEKAVYYGVGMIDSFKEFHDPKKKHSLVITLETIAELTRGIANLLRERS
;
A
#
# COMPACT_ATOMS: atom_id res chain seq x y z
N MET A 1 -5.45 -16.26 -13.35
CA MET A 1 -4.06 -16.01 -12.91
C MET A 1 -4.07 -15.71 -11.42
N ALA A 2 -2.94 -15.81 -10.73
CA ALA A 2 -2.80 -15.52 -9.30
C ALA A 2 -3.34 -14.12 -8.91
N SER A 3 -3.27 -13.16 -9.84
CA SER A 3 -3.87 -11.82 -9.76
C SER A 3 -5.41 -11.80 -9.62
N ASP A 4 -6.13 -12.85 -10.00
CA ASP A 4 -7.60 -12.85 -10.02
C ASP A 4 -8.17 -12.74 -8.60
N ILE A 5 -7.46 -13.24 -7.59
CA ILE A 5 -7.88 -13.17 -6.19
C ILE A 5 -7.87 -11.71 -5.69
N LEU A 6 -6.94 -10.87 -6.17
CA LEU A 6 -6.93 -9.44 -5.82
C LEU A 6 -8.18 -8.71 -6.34
N PHE A 7 -8.78 -9.21 -7.44
CA PHE A 7 -9.99 -8.65 -8.01
C PHE A 7 -11.26 -9.42 -7.60
N ASP A 8 -11.13 -10.40 -6.70
CA ASP A 8 -12.26 -11.08 -6.10
C ASP A 8 -12.84 -10.24 -4.97
N LYS A 9 -14.09 -9.80 -5.14
CA LYS A 9 -14.83 -9.08 -4.11
C LYS A 9 -14.99 -9.90 -2.83
N GLY A 10 -15.15 -11.23 -2.94
CA GLY A 10 -15.30 -12.14 -1.81
C GLY A 10 -14.10 -12.08 -0.87
N TYR A 11 -12.88 -12.08 -1.42
CA TYR A 11 -11.64 -11.98 -0.67
C TYR A 11 -11.61 -10.76 0.27
N TRP A 12 -11.94 -9.58 -0.25
CA TRP A 12 -11.94 -8.34 0.54
C TRP A 12 -13.12 -8.25 1.52
N ILE A 13 -14.28 -8.78 1.17
CA ILE A 13 -15.44 -8.86 2.09
C ILE A 13 -15.11 -9.77 3.28
N GLU A 14 -14.47 -10.92 3.06
CA GLU A 14 -14.09 -11.82 4.15
C GLU A 14 -13.12 -11.16 5.12
N ARG A 15 -12.15 -10.39 4.61
CA ARG A 15 -11.22 -9.61 5.44
C ARG A 15 -11.93 -8.53 6.24
N ALA A 16 -12.91 -7.84 5.64
CA ALA A 16 -13.75 -6.87 6.35
C ALA A 16 -14.58 -7.54 7.46
N ARG A 17 -15.16 -8.71 7.17
CA ARG A 17 -15.92 -9.51 8.15
C ARG A 17 -15.05 -9.95 9.32
N HIS A 18 -13.81 -10.38 9.05
CA HIS A 18 -12.84 -10.73 10.10
C HIS A 18 -12.60 -9.58 11.07
N ARG A 19 -12.36 -8.37 10.54
CA ARG A 19 -12.15 -7.18 11.39
C ARG A 19 -13.34 -6.89 12.28
N GLU A 20 -14.55 -6.96 11.72
CA GLU A 20 -15.80 -6.76 12.46
C GLU A 20 -15.96 -7.82 13.57
N GLU A 21 -15.68 -9.10 13.27
CA GLU A 21 -15.75 -10.19 14.26
C GLU A 21 -14.78 -9.96 15.43
N VAL A 22 -13.53 -9.59 15.12
CA VAL A 22 -12.53 -9.27 16.14
C VAL A 22 -12.98 -8.09 17.00
N PHE A 23 -13.49 -7.03 16.37
CA PHE A 23 -13.97 -5.84 17.06
C PHE A 23 -15.16 -6.15 17.99
N GLN A 24 -16.13 -6.92 17.52
CA GLN A 24 -17.28 -7.36 18.33
C GLN A 24 -16.85 -8.23 19.50
N ASN A 25 -15.91 -9.16 19.30
CA ASN A 25 -15.39 -9.99 20.38
C ASN A 25 -14.59 -9.18 21.39
N LEU A 26 -13.85 -8.15 20.94
CA LEU A 26 -13.16 -7.22 21.81
C LEU A 26 -14.16 -6.45 22.69
N GLU A 27 -15.20 -5.85 22.11
CA GLU A 27 -16.23 -5.14 22.87
C GLU A 27 -16.94 -6.06 23.87
N ARG A 28 -17.31 -7.26 23.43
CA ARG A 28 -17.90 -8.29 24.31
C ARG A 28 -16.97 -8.65 25.46
N PHE A 29 -15.66 -8.76 25.19
CA PHE A 29 -14.67 -9.07 26.22
C PHE A 29 -14.54 -7.93 27.24
N LEU A 30 -14.44 -6.68 26.77
CA LEU A 30 -14.33 -5.49 27.63
C LEU A 30 -15.58 -5.29 28.51
N GLN A 31 -16.76 -5.70 28.03
CA GLN A 31 -18.01 -5.66 28.79
C GLN A 31 -18.14 -6.81 29.79
N LYS A 32 -17.91 -8.06 29.37
CA LYS A 32 -18.17 -9.25 30.20
C LYS A 32 -17.02 -9.60 31.15
N ARG A 33 -15.78 -9.26 30.77
CA ARG A 33 -14.54 -9.45 31.54
C ARG A 33 -14.38 -10.86 32.11
N ASN A 34 -14.72 -11.89 31.32
CA ASN A 34 -14.66 -13.29 31.73
C ASN A 34 -13.88 -14.17 30.74
N LYS A 35 -13.47 -15.34 31.21
CA LYS A 35 -12.58 -16.25 30.47
C LYS A 35 -13.16 -16.66 29.11
N THR A 36 -14.46 -16.94 29.05
CA THR A 36 -15.14 -17.31 27.81
C THR A 36 -15.10 -16.19 26.77
N ALA A 37 -15.33 -14.94 27.17
CA ALA A 37 -15.24 -13.81 26.25
C ALA A 37 -13.81 -13.54 25.79
N LEU A 38 -12.81 -13.72 26.67
CA LEU A 38 -11.40 -13.65 26.31
C LEU A 38 -11.01 -14.75 25.31
N GLU A 39 -11.52 -15.96 25.52
CA GLU A 39 -11.32 -17.08 24.60
C GLU A 39 -11.93 -16.78 23.23
N SER A 40 -13.14 -16.23 23.16
CA SER A 40 -13.75 -15.82 21.89
C SER A 40 -12.90 -14.79 21.16
N LEU A 41 -12.41 -13.76 21.86
CA LEU A 41 -11.51 -12.76 21.27
C LEU A 41 -10.22 -13.39 20.74
N LEU A 42 -9.55 -14.21 21.54
CA LEU A 42 -8.32 -14.86 21.11
C LEU A 42 -8.54 -15.80 19.92
N ARG A 43 -9.68 -16.50 19.86
CA ARG A 43 -10.03 -17.39 18.74
C ARG A 43 -10.27 -16.65 17.43
N SER A 44 -10.79 -15.42 17.48
CA SER A 44 -11.01 -14.62 16.28
C SER A 44 -9.74 -13.96 15.75
N LEU A 45 -8.60 -13.98 16.45
CA LEU A 45 -7.36 -13.39 15.94
C LEU A 45 -6.60 -14.36 15.03
N TRP A 46 -6.17 -13.90 13.85
CA TRP A 46 -5.24 -14.64 12.98
C TRP A 46 -3.94 -14.98 13.70
N ALA A 47 -3.45 -14.06 14.56
CA ALA A 47 -2.27 -14.30 15.38
C ALA A 47 -2.37 -15.52 16.32
N SER A 48 -3.58 -16.02 16.56
CA SER A 48 -3.84 -17.17 17.44
C SER A 48 -4.11 -18.48 16.70
N GLU A 49 -4.17 -18.49 15.36
CA GLU A 49 -4.54 -19.68 14.58
C GLU A 49 -3.67 -20.91 14.87
N ALA A 50 -2.38 -20.70 15.14
CA ALA A 50 -1.44 -21.77 15.45
C ALA A 50 -1.63 -22.38 16.87
N ILE A 51 -2.51 -21.83 17.70
CA ILE A 51 -2.73 -22.26 19.08
C ILE A 51 -3.85 -23.31 19.11
N SER A 52 -3.48 -24.57 19.29
CA SER A 52 -4.41 -25.70 19.29
C SER A 52 -5.46 -25.68 20.40
N SER A 53 -5.16 -25.07 21.55
CA SER A 53 -6.10 -24.94 22.67
C SER A 53 -5.95 -23.57 23.34
N ILE A 54 -6.83 -22.65 22.97
CA ILE A 54 -6.86 -21.27 23.48
C ILE A 54 -7.11 -21.25 24.99
N ASP A 55 -8.03 -22.07 25.49
CA ASP A 55 -8.31 -22.20 26.92
C ASP A 55 -7.04 -22.51 27.75
N LYS A 56 -6.27 -23.53 27.33
CA LYS A 56 -4.98 -23.87 27.97
C LYS A 56 -3.94 -22.76 27.81
N ALA A 57 -3.98 -22.03 26.70
CA ALA A 57 -3.07 -20.90 26.47
C ALA A 57 -3.37 -19.73 27.41
N ILE A 58 -4.65 -19.44 27.67
CA ILE A 58 -5.08 -18.44 28.67
C ILE A 58 -4.55 -18.84 30.04
N ASP A 59 -4.79 -20.08 30.47
CA ASP A 59 -4.33 -20.54 31.78
C ASP A 59 -2.81 -20.43 31.92
N ARG A 60 -2.06 -20.92 30.93
CA ARG A 60 -0.59 -20.91 30.98
C ARG A 60 0.01 -19.50 30.88
N ARG A 61 -0.53 -18.63 30.02
CA ARG A 61 0.09 -17.34 29.68
C ARG A 61 -0.42 -16.17 30.52
N ILE A 62 -1.58 -16.32 31.16
CA ILE A 62 -2.26 -15.26 31.91
C ILE A 62 -2.43 -15.70 33.37
N ILE A 63 -3.27 -16.70 33.62
CA ILE A 63 -3.68 -17.09 34.98
C ILE A 63 -2.50 -17.60 35.82
N ASN A 64 -1.71 -18.54 35.29
CA ASN A 64 -0.54 -19.09 35.96
C ASN A 64 0.59 -18.07 36.16
N ARG A 65 0.52 -16.91 35.49
CA ARG A 65 1.44 -15.79 35.70
C ARG A 65 0.93 -14.78 36.74
N GLY A 66 -0.19 -15.08 37.41
CA GLY A 66 -0.77 -14.26 38.46
C GLY A 66 -1.70 -13.15 37.98
N PHE A 67 -2.07 -13.13 36.69
CA PHE A 67 -2.98 -12.13 36.13
C PHE A 67 -4.41 -12.64 36.12
N THR A 68 -5.36 -11.77 36.44
CA THR A 68 -6.78 -12.03 36.27
C THR A 68 -7.24 -11.67 34.86
N VAL A 69 -8.39 -12.19 34.45
CA VAL A 69 -9.04 -11.77 33.19
C VAL A 69 -9.43 -10.29 33.23
N GLY A 70 -9.75 -9.76 34.42
CA GLY A 70 -10.04 -8.35 34.62
C GLY A 70 -8.84 -7.46 34.31
N ASP A 71 -7.63 -7.86 34.73
CA ASP A 71 -6.39 -7.11 34.48
C ASP A 71 -6.11 -6.99 32.98
N ILE A 72 -6.42 -8.05 32.21
CA ILE A 72 -6.28 -8.07 30.76
C ILE A 72 -7.30 -7.14 30.10
N ALA A 73 -8.55 -7.15 30.59
CA ALA A 73 -9.58 -6.24 30.08
C ALA A 73 -9.22 -4.78 30.34
N GLU A 74 -8.73 -4.44 31.54
CA GLU A 74 -8.30 -3.07 31.88
C GLU A 74 -7.16 -2.59 30.97
N LYS A 75 -6.18 -3.47 30.70
CA LYS A 75 -5.09 -3.16 29.77
C LYS A 75 -5.56 -2.95 28.34
N LEU A 76 -6.48 -3.78 27.85
CA LEU A 76 -7.05 -3.63 26.51
C LEU A 76 -8.00 -2.44 26.40
N GLU A 77 -8.63 -2.00 27.49
CA GLU A 77 -9.55 -0.86 27.52
C GLU A 77 -8.86 0.47 27.16
N VAL A 78 -7.52 0.54 27.27
CA VAL A 78 -6.70 1.65 26.77
C VAL A 78 -7.02 1.96 25.30
N VAL A 79 -7.38 0.95 24.51
CA VAL A 79 -7.70 1.11 23.10
C VAL A 79 -8.88 2.06 22.82
N LYS A 80 -9.79 2.24 23.79
CA LYS A 80 -10.93 3.17 23.66
C LYS A 80 -10.54 4.63 23.85
N LYS A 81 -9.41 4.89 24.52
CA LYS A 81 -8.95 6.23 24.89
C LYS A 81 -7.74 6.67 24.09
N ASP A 82 -6.76 5.77 23.97
CA ASP A 82 -5.48 5.99 23.29
C ASP A 82 -4.99 4.67 22.67
N PRO A 83 -5.47 4.30 21.47
CA PRO A 83 -5.06 3.07 20.79
C PRO A 83 -3.55 2.94 20.61
N GLU A 84 -2.82 4.05 20.39
CA GLU A 84 -1.37 4.00 20.17
C GLU A 84 -0.60 3.51 21.39
N LYS A 85 -1.09 3.86 22.58
CA LYS A 85 -0.48 3.43 23.84
C LYS A 85 -0.51 1.91 24.02
N LEU A 86 -1.45 1.22 23.37
CA LEU A 86 -1.55 -0.24 23.45
C LEU A 86 -0.29 -0.96 22.92
N VAL A 87 0.43 -0.34 21.98
CA VAL A 87 1.70 -0.86 21.43
C VAL A 87 2.80 -0.96 22.49
N GLU A 88 2.75 -0.11 23.52
CA GLU A 88 3.71 -0.07 24.63
C GLU A 88 3.31 -1.00 25.79
N GLU A 89 2.03 -1.42 25.83
CA GLU A 89 1.49 -2.24 26.90
C GLU A 89 1.98 -3.68 26.81
N LYS A 90 2.58 -4.16 27.91
CA LYS A 90 2.86 -5.59 28.07
C LYS A 90 1.61 -6.27 28.60
N ILE A 91 0.88 -6.95 27.70
CA ILE A 91 -0.34 -7.69 28.02
C ILE A 91 -0.05 -9.20 27.97
N PRO A 92 -0.07 -9.90 29.11
CA PRO A 92 0.14 -11.35 29.14
C PRO A 92 -0.81 -12.08 28.18
N GLY A 93 -0.28 -13.03 27.42
CA GLY A 93 -1.04 -13.77 26.40
C GLY A 93 -1.12 -13.10 25.03
N PHE A 94 -0.81 -11.80 24.92
CA PHE A 94 -0.84 -11.04 23.67
C PHE A 94 0.56 -10.66 23.24
N GLY A 95 0.97 -11.13 22.07
CA GLY A 95 2.22 -10.71 21.43
C GLY A 95 2.01 -9.49 20.53
N PRO A 96 3.10 -8.93 19.95
CA PRO A 96 3.02 -7.80 19.02
C PRO A 96 2.02 -8.00 17.88
N ALA A 97 1.97 -9.20 17.29
CA ALA A 97 1.02 -9.53 16.23
C ALA A 97 -0.43 -9.42 16.70
N SER A 98 -0.77 -9.97 17.87
CA SER A 98 -2.11 -9.89 18.43
C SER A 98 -2.52 -8.45 18.77
N ILE A 99 -1.61 -7.68 19.38
CA ILE A 99 -1.86 -6.27 19.74
C ILE A 99 -2.10 -5.43 18.49
N THR A 100 -1.24 -5.56 17.48
CA THR A 100 -1.36 -4.77 16.25
C THR A 100 -2.50 -5.25 15.35
N GLU A 101 -2.88 -6.52 15.40
CA GLU A 101 -4.11 -7.02 14.78
C GLU A 101 -5.37 -6.40 15.41
N ILE A 102 -5.42 -6.30 16.75
CA ILE A 102 -6.53 -5.61 17.44
C ILE A 102 -6.62 -4.15 16.97
N LEU A 103 -5.49 -3.44 16.95
CA LEU A 103 -5.44 -2.05 16.49
C LEU A 103 -5.87 -1.91 15.01
N PHE A 104 -5.39 -2.81 14.15
CA PHE A 104 -5.75 -2.88 12.75
C PHE A 104 -7.26 -3.14 12.55
N CYS A 105 -7.88 -3.99 13.37
CA CYS A 105 -9.31 -4.26 13.26
C CYS A 105 -10.17 -3.06 13.67
N ILE A 106 -9.66 -2.19 14.54
CA ILE A 106 -10.33 -0.95 14.97
C ILE A 106 -10.20 0.14 13.92
N ASP A 107 -8.98 0.35 13.40
CA ASP A 107 -8.72 1.37 12.40
C ASP A 107 -7.65 0.90 11.40
N PRO A 108 -8.07 0.21 10.32
CA PRO A 108 -7.17 -0.30 9.30
C PRO A 108 -6.64 0.80 8.36
N GLU A 109 -7.01 2.06 8.57
CA GLU A 109 -6.35 3.21 7.94
C GLU A 109 -5.18 3.74 8.77
N ARG A 110 -5.08 3.39 10.05
CA ARG A 110 -4.04 3.92 10.95
C ARG A 110 -3.03 2.89 11.41
N PHE A 111 -3.42 1.63 11.53
CA PHE A 111 -2.60 0.61 12.16
C PHE A 111 -2.33 -0.55 11.21
N ALA A 112 -1.06 -0.94 11.07
CA ALA A 112 -0.64 -2.09 10.28
C ALA A 112 -0.37 -3.29 11.19
N VAL A 113 -0.60 -4.52 10.70
CA VAL A 113 -0.36 -5.73 11.50
C VAL A 113 1.13 -6.08 11.52
N PHE A 114 1.76 -6.03 12.69
CA PHE A 114 3.15 -6.44 12.89
C PHE A 114 3.26 -7.95 13.05
N ASN A 115 3.38 -8.66 11.93
CA ASN A 115 3.50 -10.12 11.89
C ASN A 115 4.61 -10.58 10.93
N LYS A 116 4.94 -11.88 10.98
CA LYS A 116 5.98 -12.47 10.13
C LYS A 116 5.69 -12.28 8.64
N ARG A 117 4.43 -12.41 8.24
CA ARG A 117 3.97 -12.23 6.86
C ARG A 117 4.29 -10.82 6.34
N ALA A 118 3.98 -9.80 7.12
CA ALA A 118 4.24 -8.41 6.76
C ALA A 118 5.75 -8.13 6.65
N ASN A 119 6.57 -8.69 7.54
CA ASN A 119 8.02 -8.58 7.44
C ASN A 119 8.57 -9.24 6.16
N VAL A 120 8.07 -10.43 5.81
CA VAL A 120 8.42 -11.08 4.54
C VAL A 120 8.01 -10.21 3.35
N GLY A 121 6.81 -9.62 3.38
CA GLY A 121 6.33 -8.68 2.37
C GLY A 121 7.24 -7.46 2.22
N LEU A 122 7.53 -6.74 3.31
CA LEU A 122 8.41 -5.57 3.30
C LEU A 122 9.81 -5.88 2.77
N LYS A 123 10.38 -7.03 3.17
CA LYS A 123 11.68 -7.49 2.69
C LYS A 123 11.66 -7.75 1.18
N LYS A 124 10.60 -8.38 0.68
CA LYS A 124 10.35 -8.63 -0.75
C LYS A 124 10.26 -7.32 -1.57
N PHE A 125 9.71 -6.26 -1.00
CA PHE A 125 9.64 -4.93 -1.64
C PHE A 125 10.88 -4.05 -1.38
N GLY A 126 11.89 -4.52 -0.65
CA GLY A 126 13.13 -3.77 -0.42
C GLY A 126 13.05 -2.69 0.67
N HIS A 127 12.00 -2.66 1.50
CA HIS A 127 11.83 -1.66 2.57
C HIS A 127 12.43 -2.09 3.92
N GLY A 128 13.30 -3.11 3.91
CA GLY A 128 14.08 -3.55 5.06
C GLY A 128 13.51 -4.75 5.82
N ASP A 129 14.20 -5.09 6.90
CA ASP A 129 13.91 -6.25 7.75
C ASP A 129 13.62 -5.77 9.18
N PHE A 130 12.43 -6.11 9.68
CA PHE A 130 11.94 -5.73 11.01
C PHE A 130 11.93 -6.92 11.98
N GLU A 131 12.56 -8.05 11.63
CA GLU A 131 12.81 -9.14 12.56
C GLU A 131 13.84 -8.69 13.63
N ARG A 132 13.35 -8.08 14.71
CA ARG A 132 14.16 -7.73 15.89
C ARG A 132 13.60 -8.38 17.16
N ASN A 133 14.51 -8.67 18.09
CA ASN A 133 14.19 -9.35 19.36
C ASN A 133 13.34 -8.50 20.33
N VAL A 134 13.23 -7.18 20.11
CA VAL A 134 12.48 -6.28 21.01
C VAL A 134 11.51 -5.43 20.20
N PHE A 135 10.22 -5.64 20.43
CA PHE A 135 9.14 -4.81 19.91
C PHE A 135 9.01 -3.53 20.75
N THR A 136 9.07 -2.37 20.10
CA THR A 136 8.93 -1.05 20.72
C THR A 136 8.03 -0.16 19.88
N ARG A 137 7.48 0.92 20.46
CA ARG A 137 6.70 1.91 19.71
C ARG A 137 7.48 2.52 18.55
N ASP A 138 8.75 2.87 18.77
CA ASP A 138 9.61 3.42 17.70
C ASP A 138 9.82 2.43 16.56
N LEU A 139 9.99 1.14 16.89
CA LEU A 139 10.09 0.10 15.87
C LEU A 139 8.77 -0.03 15.10
N TYR A 140 7.65 -0.05 15.80
CA TYR A 140 6.32 -0.13 15.18
C TYR A 140 6.04 1.08 14.29
N LYS A 141 6.39 2.29 14.72
CA LYS A 141 6.26 3.51 13.91
C LYS A 141 7.08 3.41 12.62
N LYS A 142 8.33 2.98 12.70
CA LYS A 142 9.19 2.77 11.52
C LYS A 142 8.63 1.70 10.58
N PHE A 143 8.11 0.62 11.15
CA PHE A 143 7.45 -0.45 10.40
C PHE A 143 6.20 0.07 9.65
N THR A 144 5.31 0.79 10.33
CA THR A 144 4.10 1.37 9.72
C THR A 144 4.46 2.37 8.62
N MET A 145 5.47 3.21 8.83
CA MET A 145 5.97 4.13 7.80
C MET A 145 6.51 3.39 6.57
N ALA A 146 7.20 2.27 6.76
CA ALA A 146 7.71 1.45 5.66
C ALA A 146 6.57 0.83 4.85
N ILE A 147 5.52 0.33 5.53
CA ILE A 147 4.32 -0.18 4.86
C ILE A 147 3.60 0.94 4.11
N GLU A 148 3.49 2.12 4.69
CA GLU A 148 2.84 3.27 4.05
C GLU A 148 3.55 3.69 2.76
N GLN A 149 4.89 3.63 2.71
CA GLN A 149 5.65 3.82 1.47
C GLN A 149 5.28 2.78 0.41
N VAL A 150 5.17 1.50 0.79
CA VAL A 150 4.72 0.46 -0.14
C VAL A 150 3.30 0.74 -0.63
N VAL A 151 2.38 1.15 0.25
CA VAL A 151 1.02 1.49 -0.19
C VAL A 151 1.05 2.62 -1.21
N GLN A 152 1.82 3.68 -0.96
CA GLN A 152 1.97 4.80 -1.90
C GLN A 152 2.52 4.34 -3.26
N ASP A 153 3.49 3.43 -3.25
CA ASP A 153 4.05 2.87 -4.49
C ASP A 153 3.04 2.06 -5.30
N PHE A 154 1.98 1.55 -4.67
CA PHE A 154 0.96 0.71 -5.29
C PHE A 154 -0.46 1.32 -5.22
N GLU A 155 -0.58 2.62 -4.97
CA GLU A 155 -1.87 3.31 -4.83
C GLU A 155 -2.75 3.11 -6.09
N LEU A 156 -2.16 3.21 -7.28
CA LEU A 156 -2.88 2.98 -8.55
C LEU A 156 -3.45 1.55 -8.66
N VAL A 157 -2.74 0.57 -8.09
CA VAL A 157 -3.22 -0.82 -8.08
C VAL A 157 -4.41 -0.95 -7.13
N LYS A 158 -4.31 -0.35 -5.94
CA LYS A 158 -5.39 -0.29 -4.95
C LYS A 158 -6.64 0.35 -5.55
N GLU A 159 -6.52 1.55 -6.13
CA GLU A 159 -7.62 2.27 -6.76
C GLU A 159 -8.29 1.43 -7.86
N ASN A 160 -7.49 0.74 -8.69
CA ASN A 160 -8.04 -0.12 -9.74
C ASN A 160 -8.77 -1.34 -9.19
N ILE A 161 -8.30 -1.93 -8.09
CA ILE A 161 -8.99 -3.01 -7.40
C ILE A 161 -10.32 -2.50 -6.88
N GLU A 162 -10.33 -1.41 -6.10
CA GLU A 162 -11.53 -0.80 -5.53
C GLU A 162 -12.59 -0.48 -6.59
N GLU A 163 -12.17 0.08 -7.74
CA GLU A 163 -13.05 0.35 -8.89
C GLU A 163 -13.72 -0.93 -9.40
N LYS A 164 -12.96 -2.02 -9.57
CA LYS A 164 -13.47 -3.29 -10.11
C LYS A 164 -14.32 -4.07 -9.10
N VAL A 165 -13.94 -4.09 -7.83
CA VAL A 165 -14.69 -4.81 -6.78
C VAL A 165 -15.89 -4.01 -6.26
N GLY A 166 -15.89 -2.69 -6.47
CA GLY A 166 -16.95 -1.77 -6.07
C GLY A 166 -17.07 -1.62 -4.56
N ILE A 167 -15.95 -1.63 -3.83
CA ILE A 167 -15.86 -1.36 -2.39
C ILE A 167 -14.61 -0.55 -2.08
N SER A 168 -14.65 0.24 -1.01
CA SER A 168 -13.46 0.89 -0.45
C SER A 168 -12.69 -0.10 0.42
N ILE A 169 -11.37 -0.14 0.24
CA ILE A 169 -10.45 -1.01 0.95
C ILE A 169 -9.48 -0.13 1.74
N PRO A 170 -9.41 -0.26 3.07
CA PRO A 170 -8.48 0.53 3.86
C PRO A 170 -7.02 0.30 3.49
N LYS A 171 -6.18 1.33 3.60
CA LYS A 171 -4.81 1.28 3.06
C LYS A 171 -3.95 0.16 3.66
N PHE A 172 -4.03 -0.08 4.97
CA PHE A 172 -3.28 -1.19 5.58
C PHE A 172 -3.94 -2.55 5.37
N ASP A 173 -5.24 -2.60 5.09
CA ASP A 173 -5.93 -3.84 4.76
C ASP A 173 -5.57 -4.31 3.35
N PHE A 174 -5.51 -3.37 2.40
CA PHE A 174 -5.03 -3.60 1.04
C PHE A 174 -3.66 -4.30 1.06
N ILE A 175 -2.68 -3.68 1.72
CA ILE A 175 -1.31 -4.22 1.69
C ILE A 175 -1.13 -5.47 2.55
N ASP A 176 -1.84 -5.63 3.67
CA ASP A 176 -1.81 -6.90 4.42
C ASP A 176 -2.44 -8.05 3.60
N GLY A 177 -3.49 -7.77 2.82
CA GLY A 177 -4.06 -8.72 1.85
C GLY A 177 -3.04 -9.14 0.79
N VAL A 178 -2.35 -8.17 0.17
CA VAL A 178 -1.27 -8.43 -0.79
C VAL A 178 -0.15 -9.27 -0.14
N PHE A 179 0.31 -8.88 1.04
CA PHE A 179 1.32 -9.64 1.78
C PHE A 179 0.86 -11.07 2.08
N ASN A 180 -0.44 -11.31 2.29
CA ASN A 180 -0.98 -12.64 2.50
C ASN A 180 -0.88 -13.51 1.27
N LEU A 181 -1.29 -12.98 0.12
CA LEU A 181 -1.18 -13.71 -1.14
C LEU A 181 0.28 -13.98 -1.50
N LEU A 182 1.18 -13.01 -1.26
CA LEU A 182 2.63 -13.18 -1.44
C LEU A 182 3.25 -14.22 -0.50
N TYR A 183 2.72 -14.36 0.72
CA TYR A 183 3.20 -15.32 1.71
C TYR A 183 2.68 -16.74 1.43
N GLU A 184 1.43 -16.87 0.98
CA GLU A 184 0.81 -18.13 0.56
C GLU A 184 1.30 -18.63 -0.80
N GLY A 185 2.10 -17.83 -1.52
CA GLY A 185 2.55 -18.15 -2.88
C GLY A 185 1.45 -18.07 -3.94
N LYS A 186 0.31 -17.44 -3.60
CA LYS A 186 -0.81 -17.19 -4.51
C LYS A 186 -0.65 -15.91 -5.33
N LEU A 187 0.41 -15.15 -5.08
CA LEU A 187 0.83 -13.98 -5.84
C LEU A 187 2.36 -13.93 -5.80
N SER A 188 2.99 -13.60 -6.92
CA SER A 188 4.42 -13.28 -6.97
C SER A 188 4.66 -11.78 -7.00
N ILE A 189 5.88 -11.36 -6.62
CA ILE A 189 6.28 -9.94 -6.68
C ILE A 189 6.26 -9.45 -8.13
N ASP A 190 6.73 -10.29 -9.05
CA ASP A 190 6.82 -9.95 -10.47
C ASP A 190 5.43 -9.72 -11.05
N GLU A 191 4.46 -10.59 -10.79
CA GLU A 191 3.05 -10.39 -11.20
C GLU A 191 2.46 -9.08 -10.63
N PHE A 192 2.77 -8.75 -9.37
CA PHE A 192 2.26 -7.54 -8.74
C PHE A 192 2.91 -6.27 -9.31
N ASN A 193 4.21 -6.32 -9.61
CA ASN A 193 4.94 -5.25 -10.28
C ASN A 193 4.48 -5.06 -11.73
N GLU A 194 4.25 -6.14 -12.46
CA GLU A 194 3.67 -6.12 -13.81
C GLU A 194 2.30 -5.47 -13.80
N LEU A 195 1.44 -5.79 -12.83
CA LEU A 195 0.13 -5.13 -12.67
C LEU A 195 0.27 -3.62 -12.48
N LYS A 196 1.18 -3.18 -11.60
CA LYS A 196 1.51 -1.76 -11.42
C LYS A 196 1.96 -1.11 -12.74
N GLN A 197 2.87 -1.75 -13.48
CA GLN A 197 3.37 -1.24 -14.76
C GLN A 197 2.26 -1.16 -15.82
N GLN A 198 1.43 -2.19 -15.95
CA GLN A 198 0.33 -2.22 -16.90
C GLN A 198 -0.69 -1.11 -16.62
N LEU A 199 -1.02 -0.87 -15.35
CA LEU A 199 -1.91 0.22 -14.96
C LEU A 199 -1.28 1.59 -15.20
N ALA A 200 0.02 1.76 -14.91
CA ALA A 200 0.75 2.98 -15.22
C ALA A 200 0.75 3.26 -16.73
N ILE A 201 1.03 2.25 -17.56
CA ILE A 201 1.01 2.36 -19.03
C ILE A 201 -0.41 2.62 -19.54
N GLY A 202 -1.42 1.94 -19.00
CA GLY A 202 -2.82 2.13 -19.39
C GLY A 202 -3.32 3.54 -19.09
N ASN A 203 -3.00 4.05 -17.90
CA ASN A 203 -3.28 5.42 -17.51
C ASN A 203 -2.51 6.40 -18.38
N MET A 204 -1.21 6.17 -18.59
CA MET A 204 -0.38 6.98 -19.49
C MET A 204 -0.95 7.01 -20.90
N ARG A 205 -1.37 5.87 -21.48
CA ARG A 205 -1.95 5.80 -22.83
C ARG A 205 -3.23 6.61 -22.92
N LYS A 206 -4.19 6.38 -22.02
CA LYS A 206 -5.44 7.17 -21.96
C LYS A 206 -5.13 8.65 -21.79
N TRP A 207 -4.15 8.96 -20.96
CA TRP A 207 -3.79 10.32 -20.61
C TRP A 207 -3.08 11.07 -21.76
N VAL A 208 -2.10 10.47 -22.41
CA VAL A 208 -1.42 11.03 -23.60
C VAL A 208 -2.41 11.18 -24.76
N SER A 209 -3.31 10.21 -24.96
CA SER A 209 -4.34 10.28 -26.01
C SER A 209 -5.40 11.35 -25.73
N ASN A 210 -5.83 11.54 -24.48
CA ASN A 210 -6.93 12.45 -24.15
C ASN A 210 -6.49 13.90 -23.92
N ASN A 211 -5.23 14.15 -23.55
CA ASN A 211 -4.74 15.49 -23.20
C ASN A 211 -3.89 16.14 -24.31
N GLY A 212 -3.94 15.61 -25.54
CA GLY A 212 -3.26 16.22 -26.68
C GLY A 212 -1.74 16.31 -26.54
N ILE A 213 -1.10 15.49 -25.69
CA ILE A 213 0.36 15.55 -25.50
C ILE A 213 1.12 15.25 -26.79
N TYR A 214 0.60 14.35 -27.64
CA TYR A 214 1.15 14.15 -28.98
C TYR A 214 1.07 15.42 -29.83
N GLU A 215 -0.02 16.18 -29.72
CA GLU A 215 -0.19 17.45 -30.42
C GLU A 215 0.78 18.50 -29.89
N VAL A 216 1.01 18.56 -28.57
CA VAL A 216 2.03 19.42 -27.96
C VAL A 216 3.41 19.06 -28.49
N ILE A 217 3.82 17.80 -28.44
CA ILE A 217 5.13 17.34 -28.93
C ILE A 217 5.29 17.67 -30.42
N GLN A 218 4.26 17.41 -31.23
CA GLN A 218 4.26 17.75 -32.65
C GLN A 218 4.43 19.25 -32.88
N LYS A 219 3.69 20.08 -32.14
CA LYS A 219 3.77 21.55 -32.26
C LYS A 219 5.11 22.09 -31.75
N VAL A 220 5.71 21.50 -30.70
CA VAL A 220 7.05 21.84 -30.23
C VAL A 220 8.10 21.52 -31.29
N ALA A 221 8.01 20.36 -31.94
CA ALA A 221 8.92 19.99 -33.03
C ALA A 221 8.77 20.93 -34.25
N GLN A 222 7.53 21.27 -34.63
CA GLN A 222 7.25 22.25 -35.68
C GLN A 222 7.80 23.63 -35.33
N GLN A 223 7.62 24.07 -34.08
CA GLN A 223 8.13 25.34 -33.58
C GLN A 223 9.65 25.39 -33.64
N TYR A 224 10.34 24.30 -33.28
CA TYR A 224 11.80 24.21 -33.41
C TYR A 224 12.26 24.40 -34.87
N ILE A 225 11.63 23.69 -35.81
CA ILE A 225 11.94 23.82 -37.25
C ILE A 225 11.70 25.26 -37.73
N TYR A 226 10.56 25.85 -37.37
CA TYR A 226 10.22 27.22 -37.73
C TYR A 226 11.23 28.26 -37.23
N GLN A 227 11.78 28.10 -36.02
CA GLN A 227 12.82 29.00 -35.52
C GLN A 227 14.14 28.84 -36.27
N LEU A 228 14.52 27.60 -36.65
CA LEU A 228 15.68 27.37 -37.50
C LEU A 228 15.52 28.01 -38.88
N GLU A 229 14.34 27.90 -39.50
CA GLU A 229 14.04 28.53 -40.79
C GLU A 229 14.12 30.07 -40.72
N LYS A 230 13.90 30.64 -39.54
CA LYS A 230 14.07 32.08 -39.27
C LYS A 230 15.52 32.51 -39.04
N GLY A 231 16.46 31.57 -39.02
CA GLY A 231 17.89 31.83 -38.83
C GLY A 231 18.35 31.88 -37.37
N ASP A 232 17.55 31.37 -36.42
CA ASP A 232 18.03 31.19 -35.05
C ASP A 232 19.13 30.12 -34.98
N SER A 233 20.02 30.24 -33.99
CA SER A 233 20.94 29.15 -33.63
C SER A 233 20.17 27.95 -33.11
N LYS A 234 20.81 26.78 -33.16
CA LYS A 234 20.22 25.53 -32.65
C LYS A 234 19.83 25.64 -31.17
N GLU A 235 20.70 26.18 -30.33
CA GLU A 235 20.40 26.36 -28.90
C GLU A 235 19.18 27.28 -28.68
N ASN A 236 19.12 28.42 -29.38
CA ASN A 236 18.01 29.36 -29.25
C ASN A 236 16.69 28.78 -29.77
N ALA A 237 16.73 28.03 -30.87
CA ALA A 237 15.56 27.36 -31.43
C ALA A 237 15.01 26.30 -30.45
N ILE A 238 15.88 25.53 -29.79
CA ILE A 238 15.48 24.57 -28.76
C ILE A 238 14.81 25.30 -27.59
N GLU A 239 15.46 26.33 -27.05
CA GLU A 239 14.94 27.07 -25.89
C GLU A 239 13.54 27.65 -26.17
N LYS A 240 13.35 28.32 -27.31
CA LYS A 240 12.05 28.88 -27.71
C LYS A 240 10.98 27.80 -27.91
N ALA A 241 11.33 26.66 -28.50
CA ALA A 241 10.40 25.55 -28.69
C ALA A 241 10.00 24.92 -27.35
N VAL A 242 10.94 24.76 -26.41
CA VAL A 242 10.67 24.25 -25.05
C VAL A 242 9.74 25.20 -24.30
N TYR A 243 10.00 26.51 -24.28
CA TYR A 243 9.10 27.47 -23.62
C TYR A 243 7.70 27.47 -24.21
N TYR A 244 7.59 27.36 -25.54
CA TYR A 244 6.30 27.22 -26.20
C TYR A 244 5.56 25.96 -25.74
N GLY A 245 6.26 24.82 -25.67
CA GLY A 245 5.70 23.56 -25.17
C GLY A 245 5.27 23.63 -23.71
N VAL A 246 6.08 24.24 -22.83
CA VAL A 246 5.72 24.46 -21.42
C VAL A 246 4.48 25.34 -21.32
N GLY A 247 4.39 26.43 -22.08
CA GLY A 247 3.20 27.29 -22.09
C GLY A 247 1.94 26.57 -22.58
N MET A 248 2.06 25.67 -23.55
CA MET A 248 0.96 24.79 -23.96
C MET A 248 0.56 23.83 -22.84
N ILE A 249 1.53 23.20 -22.17
CA ILE A 249 1.27 22.28 -21.06
C ILE A 249 0.58 23.01 -19.91
N ASP A 250 1.08 24.17 -19.51
CA ASP A 250 0.50 24.97 -18.42
C ASP A 250 -0.94 25.44 -18.72
N SER A 251 -1.36 25.43 -19.99
CA SER A 251 -2.73 25.75 -20.39
C SER A 251 -3.75 24.63 -20.05
N PHE A 252 -3.31 23.38 -19.83
CA PHE A 252 -4.23 22.33 -19.39
C PHE A 252 -4.34 22.32 -17.87
N LYS A 253 -5.58 22.48 -17.38
CA LYS A 253 -5.90 22.53 -15.95
C LYS A 253 -5.48 21.26 -15.21
N GLU A 254 -5.38 20.11 -15.88
CA GLU A 254 -4.90 18.86 -15.28
C GLU A 254 -3.46 18.94 -14.76
N PHE A 255 -2.60 19.86 -15.26
CA PHE A 255 -1.20 19.97 -14.85
C PHE A 255 -0.95 20.75 -13.57
N HIS A 256 -2.01 21.30 -12.97
CA HIS A 256 -1.92 21.89 -11.63
C HIS A 256 -1.84 20.81 -10.54
N ASP A 257 -2.19 19.56 -10.85
CA ASP A 257 -2.01 18.41 -9.94
C ASP A 257 -0.54 17.92 -9.97
N PRO A 258 0.18 17.97 -8.83
CA PRO A 258 1.57 17.52 -8.75
C PRO A 258 1.78 16.07 -9.21
N LYS A 259 0.83 15.17 -8.94
CA LYS A 259 0.94 13.76 -9.34
C LYS A 259 0.90 13.62 -10.86
N LYS A 260 -0.02 14.35 -11.52
CA LYS A 260 -0.14 14.35 -12.98
C LYS A 260 1.06 14.99 -13.66
N LYS A 261 1.61 16.05 -13.06
CA LYS A 261 2.86 16.68 -13.52
C LYS A 261 4.04 15.70 -13.45
N HIS A 262 4.15 14.92 -12.37
CA HIS A 262 5.18 13.89 -12.26
C HIS A 262 5.02 12.78 -13.31
N SER A 263 3.80 12.29 -13.53
CA SER A 263 3.52 11.31 -14.59
C SER A 263 3.85 11.81 -15.98
N LEU A 264 3.63 13.11 -16.27
CA LEU A 264 4.03 13.72 -17.53
C LEU A 264 5.55 13.72 -17.71
N VAL A 265 6.31 14.06 -16.68
CA VAL A 265 7.78 14.05 -16.74
C VAL A 265 8.28 12.65 -17.11
N ILE A 266 7.81 11.62 -16.40
CA ILE A 266 8.14 10.21 -16.71
C ILE A 266 7.77 9.85 -18.15
N THR A 267 6.61 10.32 -18.63
CA THR A 267 6.15 10.08 -20.00
C THR A 267 7.09 10.70 -21.02
N LEU A 268 7.48 11.97 -20.84
CA LEU A 268 8.39 12.67 -21.75
C LEU A 268 9.79 12.06 -21.75
N GLU A 269 10.30 11.64 -20.59
CA GLU A 269 11.57 10.92 -20.46
C GLU A 269 11.53 9.60 -21.23
N THR A 270 10.45 8.82 -21.07
CA THR A 270 10.23 7.57 -21.80
C THR A 270 10.20 7.80 -23.31
N ILE A 271 9.47 8.82 -23.78
CA ILE A 271 9.42 9.19 -25.20
C ILE A 271 10.83 9.56 -25.71
N ALA A 272 11.61 10.31 -24.94
CA ALA A 272 12.98 10.67 -25.32
C ALA A 272 13.92 9.45 -25.41
N GLU A 273 13.76 8.45 -24.54
CA GLU A 273 14.51 7.19 -24.62
C GLU A 273 14.11 6.38 -25.87
N LEU A 274 12.81 6.22 -26.11
CA LEU A 274 12.30 5.54 -27.32
C LEU A 274 12.78 6.22 -28.60
N THR A 275 12.75 7.56 -28.65
CA THR A 275 13.21 8.35 -29.80
C THR A 275 14.70 8.15 -30.06
N ARG A 276 15.52 8.09 -28.99
CA ARG A 276 16.95 7.75 -29.09
C ARG A 276 17.16 6.34 -29.63
N GLY A 277 16.42 5.36 -29.13
CA GLY A 277 16.48 3.97 -29.62
C GLY A 277 16.15 3.87 -31.12
N ILE A 278 15.07 4.51 -31.55
CA ILE A 278 14.67 4.57 -32.97
C ILE A 278 15.76 5.23 -33.82
N ALA A 279 16.31 6.37 -33.38
CA ALA A 279 17.34 7.08 -34.12
C ALA A 279 18.61 6.22 -34.30
N ASN A 280 19.01 5.46 -33.27
CA ASN A 280 20.14 4.55 -33.35
C ASN A 280 19.89 3.42 -34.36
N LEU A 281 18.72 2.77 -34.29
CA LEU A 281 18.34 1.72 -35.23
C LEU A 281 18.29 2.21 -36.69
N LEU A 282 17.86 3.45 -36.93
CA LEU A 282 17.86 4.03 -38.27
C LEU A 282 19.27 4.29 -38.78
N ARG A 283 20.18 4.76 -37.92
CA ARG A 283 21.61 4.95 -38.27
C ARG A 283 22.32 3.64 -38.59
N GLU A 284 22.01 2.57 -37.88
CA GLU A 284 22.57 1.24 -38.16
C GLU A 284 22.12 0.66 -39.51
N ARG A 285 21.00 1.18 -40.06
CA ARG A 285 20.44 0.76 -41.34
C ARG A 285 20.77 1.69 -42.51
N SER A 286 21.43 2.83 -42.26
CA SER A 286 21.85 3.79 -43.30
C SER A 286 23.34 3.64 -43.62
#